data_AF-A0A094GCR3-F1
#
_entry.id   AF-A0A094GCR3-F1
#
_cell.length_a   1.000
_cell.length_b   1.000
_cell.length_c   1.000
_cell.angle_alpha   90.00
_cell.angle_beta   90.00
_cell.angle_gamma   90.00
#
_symmetry.space_group_name_H-M   'P 1'
#
loop_
_entity.id
_entity.type
_entity.pdbx_description
1 polymer ?
#
loop_
_entity_poly.entity_id
_entity_poly.type
_entity_poly.pdbx_seq_one_letter_code
_entity_poly.pdbx_strand_id
1 'polypeptide(L)' 'MFYAGDGVSDLSAAKETDLLFAKKGHDLVTYCVKQHVPFYEFEDWTTILTQVQSIVSGAKSVKQVSAEGVEAFTAALKA' A
#
# COMPACT_ATOMS: atom_id res chain seq x y z
N MET A 1 9.50 4.62 6.87
CA MET A 1 8.20 5.17 7.30
C MET A 1 7.09 4.33 6.68
N PHE A 2 6.11 3.92 7.48
CA PHE A 2 4.88 3.27 7.01
C PHE A 2 3.75 4.26 7.15
N TYR A 3 2.90 4.36 6.13
CA TYR A 3 1.77 5.28 6.15
C TYR A 3 0.51 4.54 5.71
N ALA A 4 -0.59 4.71 6.45
CA ALA A 4 -1.89 4.18 6.08
C ALA A 4 -2.85 5.35 5.88
N GLY A 5 -3.42 5.45 4.68
CA GLY A 5 -4.31 6.54 4.30
C GLY A 5 -5.50 6.06 3.48
N ASP A 6 -6.47 6.95 3.32
CA ASP A 6 -7.69 6.71 2.56
C ASP A 6 -8.09 7.90 1.68
N GLY A 7 -7.51 9.09 1.89
CA GLY A 7 -8.02 10.34 1.31
C GLY A 7 -7.05 11.09 0.40
N VAL A 8 -7.59 12.12 -0.25
CA VAL A 8 -6.83 13.11 -1.04
C VAL A 8 -5.94 14.00 -0.15
N SER A 9 -6.18 14.07 1.15
CA SER A 9 -5.25 14.70 2.09
C SER A 9 -3.89 13.99 2.14
N ASP A 10 -3.88 12.70 1.78
CA ASP A 10 -2.74 11.82 2.02
C ASP A 10 -1.78 11.76 0.84
N LEU A 11 -2.06 12.52 -0.24
CA LEU A 11 -1.24 12.53 -1.45
C LEU A 11 0.19 13.02 -1.22
N SER A 12 0.38 13.94 -0.28
CA SER A 12 1.70 14.40 0.12
C SER A 12 2.47 13.30 0.85
N ALA A 13 1.81 12.58 1.76
CA ALA A 13 2.42 11.46 2.49
C ALA A 13 2.72 10.26 1.59
N ALA A 14 1.88 10.02 0.58
CA ALA A 14 2.04 8.94 -0.39
C ALA A 14 3.37 8.97 -1.15
N LYS A 15 3.94 10.16 -1.38
CA LYS A 15 5.20 10.34 -2.13
C LYS A 15 6.46 10.27 -1.27
N GLU A 16 6.33 10.49 0.03
CA GLU A 16 7.45 10.61 0.97
C GLU A 16 7.62 9.36 1.85
N THR A 17 6.73 8.36 1.72
CA THR A 17 6.75 7.14 2.51
C THR A 17 7.51 6.00 1.82
N ASP A 18 8.08 5.09 2.62
CA ASP A 18 8.71 3.89 2.08
C ASP A 18 7.69 2.81 1.71
N LEU A 19 6.56 2.79 2.44
CA LEU A 19 5.42 1.92 2.16
C LEU A 19 4.12 2.64 2.46
N LEU A 20 3.26 2.70 1.45
CA LEU A 20 1.92 3.24 1.53
C LEU A 20 0.90 2.10 1.59
N PHE A 21 0.06 2.11 2.62
CA PHE A 21 -1.16 1.32 2.69
C PHE A 21 -2.33 2.22 2.27
N ALA A 22 -2.99 1.90 1.17
CA ALA A 22 -4.14 2.67 0.67
C ALA A 22 -5.43 1.90 0.90
N LYS A 23 -6.45 2.55 1.48
CA LYS A 23 -7.68 1.86 1.86
C LYS A 23 -8.52 1.48 0.64
N LYS A 24 -8.90 0.21 0.57
CA LYS A 24 -9.73 -0.35 -0.50
C LYS A 24 -11.02 0.43 -0.69
N GLY A 25 -11.32 0.78 -1.93
CA GLY A 25 -12.56 1.47 -2.30
C GLY A 25 -12.56 2.98 -2.04
N HIS A 26 -11.42 3.59 -1.71
CA HIS A 26 -11.29 5.03 -1.51
C HIS A 26 -10.45 5.74 -2.59
N ASP A 27 -10.55 7.06 -2.64
CA ASP A 27 -9.93 7.91 -3.67
C ASP A 27 -8.40 7.78 -3.73
N LEU A 28 -7.75 7.48 -2.60
CA LEU A 28 -6.30 7.30 -2.57
C LEU A 28 -5.84 6.15 -3.46
N VAL A 29 -6.58 5.04 -3.53
CA VAL A 29 -6.27 3.92 -4.45
C VAL A 29 -6.33 4.39 -5.90
N THR A 30 -7.40 5.11 -6.26
CA THR A 30 -7.57 5.66 -7.62
C THR A 30 -6.41 6.60 -7.99
N TYR A 31 -5.98 7.44 -7.05
CA TYR A 31 -4.82 8.29 -7.25
C TYR A 31 -3.54 7.49 -7.49
N CYS A 32 -3.28 6.49 -6.63
CA CYS A 32 -2.05 5.70 -6.70
C CYS A 32 -1.92 4.98 -8.05
N VAL A 33 -3.03 4.43 -8.55
CA VAL A 33 -3.10 3.82 -9.88
C VAL A 33 -2.81 4.84 -10.98
N LYS A 34 -3.49 6.00 -10.98
CA LYS A 34 -3.32 7.03 -12.02
C LYS A 34 -1.91 7.64 -12.04
N GLN A 35 -1.28 7.76 -10.89
CA GLN A 35 0.03 8.40 -10.73
C GLN A 35 1.18 7.41 -10.63
N HIS A 36 0.93 6.10 -10.76
CA HIS A 36 1.93 5.04 -10.62
C HIS A 36 2.67 5.11 -9.28
N VAL A 37 1.97 5.50 -8.20
CA VAL A 37 2.52 5.48 -6.84
C VAL A 37 2.41 4.06 -6.30
N PRO A 38 3.51 3.42 -5.87
CA PRO A 38 3.46 2.09 -5.26
C PRO A 38 2.65 2.10 -3.96
N PHE A 39 1.75 1.14 -3.81
CA PHE A 39 0.91 1.00 -2.62
C PHE A 39 0.58 -0.46 -2.35
N TYR A 40 0.15 -0.72 -1.12
CA TYR A 40 -0.46 -1.98 -0.70
C TYR A 40 -1.93 -1.69 -0.34
N GLU A 41 -2.87 -2.35 -1.01
CA GLU A 41 -4.28 -2.17 -0.68
C GLU A 41 -4.62 -2.87 0.63
N PHE A 42 -5.33 -2.17 1.54
CA PHE A 42 -5.81 -2.78 2.78
C PHE A 42 -7.32 -2.60 2.95
N GLU A 43 -7.96 -3.61 3.55
CA GLU A 43 -9.37 -3.56 3.94
C GLU A 43 -9.51 -3.20 5.42
N ASP A 44 -8.62 -3.78 6.25
CA ASP A 44 -8.61 -3.64 7.70
C ASP A 44 -7.17 -3.58 8.28
N TRP A 45 -7.09 -3.42 9.61
CA TRP A 45 -5.82 -3.37 10.34
C TRP A 45 -5.06 -4.70 10.32
N THR A 46 -5.74 -5.82 10.08
CA THR A 46 -5.13 -7.15 10.03
C THR A 46 -4.09 -7.20 8.91
N THR A 47 -4.44 -6.65 7.75
CA THR A 47 -3.53 -6.56 6.60
C THR A 47 -2.27 -5.75 6.94
N ILE A 48 -2.45 -4.57 7.52
CA ILE A 48 -1.34 -3.68 7.90
C ILE A 48 -0.43 -4.38 8.92
N LEU A 49 -1.02 -4.98 9.97
CA LEU A 49 -0.28 -5.65 11.03
C LEU A 49 0.55 -6.81 10.48
N THR A 50 -0.04 -7.67 9.65
CA THR A 50 0.66 -8.80 9.04
C THR A 50 1.87 -8.35 8.23
N GLN A 51 1.70 -7.33 7.38
CA GLN A 51 2.81 -6.84 6.55
C GLN A 51 3.91 -6.21 7.40
N VAL A 52 3.56 -5.37 8.38
CA VAL A 52 4.53 -4.74 9.28
C VAL A 52 5.29 -5.79 10.10
N GLN A 53 4.64 -6.83 10.61
CA GLN A 53 5.31 -7.92 11.32
C GLN A 53 6.29 -8.68 10.42
N SER A 54 5.93 -8.93 9.16
CA SER A 54 6.84 -9.58 8.20
C SER A 54 8.10 -8.75 7.92
N ILE A 55 7.96 -7.42 7.95
CA ILE A 55 9.08 -6.50 7.75
C ILE A 55 9.96 -6.42 8.99
N VAL A 56 9.36 -6.20 10.16
CA VAL A 56 10.10 -6.03 11.42
C VAL A 56 10.81 -7.32 11.85
N SER A 57 10.25 -8.49 11.53
CA SER A 57 10.91 -9.79 11.76
C SER A 57 12.05 -10.10 10.77
N GLY A 58 12.21 -9.28 9.72
CA GLY A 58 13.20 -9.51 8.66
C GLY A 58 12.80 -10.57 7.62
N ALA A 59 11.58 -11.11 7.69
CA ALA A 59 11.09 -12.10 6.72
C ALA A 59 10.91 -11.50 5.32
N LYS A 60 10.54 -10.22 5.24
CA LYS A 60 10.43 -9.46 3.99
C LYS A 60 11.06 -8.08 4.13
N SER A 61 11.61 -7.56 3.04
CA SER A 61 11.97 -6.15 2.94
C SER A 61 10.77 -5.28 2.59
N VAL A 62 10.85 -4.00 2.91
CA VAL A 62 9.82 -3.00 2.53
C VAL A 62 9.57 -2.99 1.03
N LYS A 63 10.64 -3.09 0.22
CA LYS A 63 10.54 -3.11 -1.25
C LYS A 63 9.80 -4.34 -1.77
N GLN A 64 10.00 -5.51 -1.15
CA GLN A 64 9.27 -6.72 -1.51
C GLN A 64 7.78 -6.57 -1.24
N VAL A 65 7.40 -6.12 -0.05
CA VAL A 65 5.98 -5.90 0.30
C VAL A 65 5.33 -4.88 -0.63
N SER A 66 6.02 -3.77 -0.93
CA SER A 66 5.52 -2.76 -1.86
C SER A 66 5.27 -3.33 -3.26
N ALA A 67 6.21 -4.13 -3.79
CA ALA A 67 6.07 -4.78 -5.09
C ALA A 67 4.90 -5.79 -5.11
N GLU A 68 4.81 -6.64 -4.09
CA GLU A 68 3.72 -7.61 -3.94
C GLU A 68 2.34 -6.93 -3.90
N GLY A 69 2.22 -5.77 -3.22
CA GLY A 69 0.99 -5.00 -3.17
C GLY A 69 0.51 -4.52 -4.54
N VAL A 70 1.44 -3.98 -5.34
CA VAL A 70 1.16 -3.53 -6.71
C VAL A 70 0.81 -4.70 -7.63
N GLU A 71 1.54 -5.81 -7.51
CA GLU A 71 1.29 -7.04 -8.28
C GLU A 71 -0.08 -7.63 -7.97
N ALA A 72 -0.42 -7.78 -6.67
CA ALA A 72 -1.70 -8.32 -6.22
C ALA A 72 -2.87 -7.46 -6.72
N PHE A 73 -2.75 -6.13 -6.60
CA PHE A 73 -3.77 -5.21 -7.11
C PHE A 73 -3.92 -5.30 -8.63
N THR A 74 -2.80 -5.35 -9.36
CA THR A 74 -2.80 -5.48 -10.83
C THR A 74 -3.42 -6.80 -11.28
N ALA A 75 -3.17 -7.88 -10.55
CA ALA A 75 -3.79 -9.18 -10.81
C ALA A 75 -5.30 -9.14 -10.58
N ALA A 76 -5.76 -8.49 -9.50
CA ALA A 76 -7.18 -8.32 -9.18
C ALA A 76 -7.94 -7.51 -10.24
N LEU A 77 -7.30 -6.53 -10.90
CA LEU A 77 -7.91 -5.78 -12.00
C LEU A 77 -8.07 -6.56 -13.31
N LYS A 78 -7.29 -7.64 -13.49
CA LYS A 78 -7.30 -8.46 -14.70
C LYS A 78 -8.22 -9.68 -14.60
N ALA A 79 -8.71 -9.98 -13.39
CA ALA A 79 -9.63 -11.07 -13.09
C ALA A 79 -11.08 -10.62 -13.31
#